data_AF-A0A7C9RKP0-F1
#
_entry.id   AF-A0A7C9RKP0-F1
#
_cell.length_a   1.000
_cell.length_b   1.000
_cell.length_c   1.000
_cell.angle_alpha   90.00
_cell.angle_beta   90.00
_cell.angle_gamma   90.00
#
_symmetry.space_group_name_H-M   'P 1'
#
loop_
_entity.id
_entity.type
_entity.pdbx_description
1 polymer ?
#
loop_
_entity_poly.entity_id
_entity_poly.type
_entity_poly.pdbx_seq_one_letter_code
_entity_poly.pdbx_strand_id
1 'polypeptide(L)'
;MLTIIAAIVPIFLLIVMGFVLRRVLVKEESHWVGTEQLVYYVLFPALLFRTLSRAKLSEVPLFGVGGALLIAVLLMATLCLALRPVLMKRLGVSGPSFTSIFQCSCRWQTYVALAVAGNLYGDIGLTLASVAMVAMIPILNVLSVWVLARYAAPTRLSWPRILLTIAQNPFIWACALGLAANLIGLKLPTWIDEFIDALGRSSLAIGLLVVGAGLQLKGVLRPDAPALL
;
A
#
# COMPACT_ATOMS: atom_id res chain seq x y z
N MET A 1 -5.17 -11.78 22.76
CA MET A 1 -5.97 -12.44 21.70
C MET A 1 -7.27 -11.67 21.43
N LEU A 2 -8.10 -11.37 22.44
CA LEU A 2 -9.35 -10.61 22.24
C LEU A 2 -9.16 -9.22 21.60
N THR A 3 -8.10 -8.50 21.98
CA THR A 3 -7.73 -7.18 21.46
C THR A 3 -7.40 -7.18 19.97
N ILE A 4 -6.73 -8.24 19.49
CA ILE A 4 -6.37 -8.38 18.07
C ILE A 4 -7.63 -8.65 17.24
N ILE A 5 -8.51 -9.53 17.73
CA ILE A 5 -9.79 -9.81 17.07
C ILE A 5 -10.64 -8.53 17.02
N ALA A 6 -10.76 -7.80 18.13
CA ALA A 6 -11.51 -6.55 18.20
C ALA A 6 -10.98 -5.46 17.25
N ALA A 7 -9.66 -5.41 17.00
CA ALA A 7 -9.06 -4.46 16.06
C ALA A 7 -9.24 -4.86 14.58
N ILE A 8 -9.34 -6.16 14.28
CA ILE A 8 -9.46 -6.67 12.91
C ILE A 8 -10.91 -6.72 12.45
N VAL A 9 -11.86 -7.00 13.34
CA VAL A 9 -13.29 -7.13 13.01
C VAL A 9 -13.82 -5.91 12.25
N PRO A 10 -13.60 -4.65 12.67
CA PRO A 10 -14.08 -3.48 11.94
C PRO A 10 -13.52 -3.39 10.51
N ILE A 11 -12.25 -3.76 10.34
CA ILE A 11 -11.56 -3.76 9.05
C ILE A 11 -12.17 -4.81 8.12
N PHE A 12 -12.41 -6.01 8.66
CA PHE A 12 -13.05 -7.09 7.91
C PHE A 12 -14.50 -6.73 7.54
N LEU A 13 -15.24 -6.11 8.45
CA LEU A 13 -16.60 -5.64 8.18
C LEU A 13 -16.64 -4.59 7.06
N LEU A 14 -15.67 -3.66 7.01
CA LEU A 14 -15.56 -2.72 5.90
C LEU A 14 -15.28 -3.41 4.56
N ILE A 15 -14.39 -4.41 4.54
CA ILE A 15 -14.11 -5.19 3.33
C ILE A 15 -15.36 -5.95 2.87
N VAL A 16 -16.06 -6.63 3.79
CA VAL A 16 -17.32 -7.33 3.47
C VAL A 16 -18.39 -6.35 2.99
N MET A 17 -18.49 -5.18 3.61
CA MET A 17 -19.42 -4.14 3.19
C MET A 17 -19.14 -3.68 1.76
N GLY A 18 -17.88 -3.40 1.41
CA GLY A 18 -17.49 -3.01 0.05
C GLY A 18 -17.87 -4.07 -0.99
N PHE A 19 -17.65 -5.34 -0.65
CA PHE A 19 -18.04 -6.47 -1.47
C PHE A 19 -19.56 -6.56 -1.69
N VAL A 20 -20.35 -6.38 -0.63
CA VAL A 20 -21.83 -6.37 -0.69
C VAL A 20 -22.32 -5.16 -1.51
N LEU A 21 -21.76 -3.98 -1.27
CA LEU A 21 -22.13 -2.75 -1.97
C LEU A 21 -21.93 -2.87 -3.48
N ARG A 22 -20.84 -3.50 -3.94
CA ARG A 22 -20.61 -3.74 -5.37
C ARG A 22 -21.71 -4.58 -6.02
N ARG A 23 -22.37 -5.45 -5.26
CA ARG A 23 -23.41 -6.36 -5.79
C ARG A 23 -24.81 -5.81 -5.67
N VAL A 24 -25.07 -5.05 -4.61
CA VAL A 24 -26.43 -4.59 -4.28
C VAL A 24 -26.69 -3.19 -4.83
N LEU A 25 -25.77 -2.25 -4.57
CA LEU A 25 -26.01 -0.83 -4.77
C LEU A 25 -25.20 -0.25 -5.94
N VAL A 26 -23.87 -0.34 -5.86
CA VAL A 26 -22.95 0.27 -6.82
C VAL A 26 -22.44 -0.80 -7.78
N LYS A 27 -23.27 -1.13 -8.77
CA LYS A 27 -23.00 -2.25 -9.70
C LYS A 27 -22.02 -1.88 -10.81
N GLU A 28 -21.98 -0.61 -11.20
CA GLU A 28 -21.15 -0.14 -12.29
C GLU A 28 -19.68 -0.02 -11.85
N GLU A 29 -18.77 -0.53 -12.68
CA GLU A 29 -17.33 -0.57 -12.39
C GLU A 29 -16.70 0.83 -12.43
N SER A 30 -17.21 1.73 -13.26
CA SER A 30 -16.75 3.12 -13.40
C SER A 30 -16.77 3.88 -12.05
N HIS A 31 -17.81 3.67 -11.23
CA HIS A 31 -17.94 4.28 -9.90
C HIS A 31 -16.82 3.84 -8.95
N TRP A 32 -16.44 2.55 -8.99
CA TRP A 32 -15.37 2.02 -8.15
C TRP A 32 -14.01 2.51 -8.61
N VAL A 33 -13.76 2.56 -9.92
CA VAL A 33 -12.53 3.13 -10.49
C VAL A 33 -12.38 4.61 -10.11
N GLY A 34 -13.46 5.40 -10.24
CA GLY A 34 -13.45 6.80 -9.82
C GLY A 34 -13.21 6.98 -8.32
N THR A 35 -13.80 6.11 -7.49
CA THR A 35 -13.58 6.12 -6.04
C THR A 35 -12.15 5.74 -5.68
N GLU A 36 -11.58 4.74 -6.35
CA GLU A 36 -10.18 4.33 -6.18
C GLU A 36 -9.23 5.48 -6.53
N GLN A 37 -9.47 6.18 -7.64
CA GLN A 37 -8.70 7.36 -8.04
C GLN A 37 -8.80 8.49 -7.01
N LEU A 38 -10.00 8.75 -6.48
CA LEU A 38 -10.19 9.75 -5.42
C LEU A 38 -9.37 9.39 -4.17
N VAL A 39 -9.39 8.11 -3.76
CA VAL A 39 -8.57 7.65 -2.63
C VAL A 39 -7.09 7.83 -2.95
N TYR A 40 -6.66 7.43 -4.13
CA TYR A 40 -5.26 7.43 -4.55
C TYR A 40 -4.67 8.85 -4.70
N TYR A 41 -5.41 9.79 -5.28
CA TYR A 41 -4.90 11.12 -5.58
C TYR A 41 -5.17 12.16 -4.50
N VAL A 42 -6.17 11.95 -3.63
CA VAL A 42 -6.59 12.98 -2.67
C VAL A 42 -6.58 12.45 -1.23
N LEU A 43 -7.39 11.42 -0.93
CA LEU A 43 -7.63 11.03 0.46
C LEU A 43 -6.38 10.43 1.12
N PHE A 44 -5.71 9.52 0.41
CA PHE A 44 -4.53 8.84 0.94
C PHE A 44 -3.30 9.75 1.03
N PRO A 45 -3.02 10.61 0.03
CA PRO A 45 -2.05 11.69 0.17
C PRO A 45 -2.29 12.60 1.38
N ALA A 46 -3.55 12.99 1.64
CA ALA A 46 -3.89 13.80 2.81
C ALA A 46 -3.56 13.08 4.12
N LEU A 47 -3.88 11.78 4.23
CA LEU A 47 -3.52 10.97 5.40
C LEU A 47 -2.01 10.95 5.64
N LEU A 48 -1.22 10.70 4.59
CA LEU A 48 0.24 10.61 4.70
C LEU A 48 0.86 11.95 5.07
N PHE A 49 0.44 13.03 4.40
CA PHE A 49 0.92 14.37 4.69
C PHE A 49 0.67 14.74 6.16
N ARG A 50 -0.58 14.61 6.64
CA ARG A 50 -0.93 14.95 8.02
C ARG A 50 -0.14 14.14 9.02
N THR A 51 -0.10 12.83 8.81
CA THR A 51 0.58 11.91 9.73
C THR A 51 2.07 12.22 9.84
N LEU A 52 2.74 12.51 8.73
CA LEU A 52 4.16 12.86 8.72
C LEU A 52 4.42 14.27 9.25
N SER A 53 3.56 15.24 8.93
CA SER A 53 3.68 16.62 9.42
C SER A 53 3.59 16.70 10.95
N ARG A 54 2.85 15.79 11.59
CA ARG A 54 2.69 15.69 13.05
C ARG A 54 3.61 14.66 13.70
N ALA A 55 4.37 13.91 12.91
CA ALA A 55 5.22 12.84 13.41
C ALA A 55 6.30 13.41 14.34
N LYS A 56 6.44 12.83 15.53
CA LYS A 56 7.61 13.12 16.38
C LYS A 56 8.77 12.24 15.94
N LEU A 57 9.49 12.70 14.91
CA LEU A 57 10.63 11.98 14.32
C LEU A 57 11.74 11.69 15.34
N SER A 58 11.84 12.48 16.41
CA SER A 58 12.79 12.28 17.51
C SER A 58 12.47 11.08 18.42
N GLU A 59 11.20 10.67 18.51
CA GLU A 59 10.73 9.54 19.34
C GLU A 59 10.67 8.24 18.53
N VAL A 60 10.72 8.32 17.19
CA VAL A 60 10.66 7.17 16.30
C VAL A 60 12.07 6.80 15.86
N PRO A 61 12.56 5.56 16.11
CA PRO A 61 13.85 5.11 15.63
C PRO A 61 13.78 4.85 14.11
N LEU A 62 13.73 5.93 13.32
CA LEU A 62 13.59 5.94 11.86
C LEU A 62 14.60 5.02 11.18
N PHE A 63 15.87 5.09 11.58
CA PHE A 63 16.92 4.25 11.04
C PHE A 63 16.81 2.79 11.49
N GLY A 64 16.33 2.53 12.70
CA GLY A 64 16.13 1.18 13.23
C GLY A 64 14.96 0.47 12.56
N VAL A 65 13.77 1.08 12.60
CA VAL A 65 12.54 0.54 12.00
C VAL A 65 12.64 0.56 10.47
N GLY A 66 13.05 1.69 9.88
CA GLY A 66 13.22 1.80 8.44
C GLY A 66 14.29 0.84 7.91
N GLY A 67 15.42 0.70 8.61
CA GLY A 67 16.47 -0.26 8.26
C GLY A 67 16.02 -1.71 8.36
N ALA A 68 15.36 -2.08 9.45
CA ALA A 68 14.82 -3.43 9.64
C ALA A 68 13.79 -3.79 8.55
N LEU A 69 12.88 -2.86 8.22
CA LEU A 69 11.89 -3.04 7.17
C LEU A 69 12.53 -3.12 5.77
N LEU A 70 13.55 -2.30 5.51
CA LEU A 70 14.30 -2.34 4.26
C LEU A 70 15.03 -3.67 4.09
N ILE A 71 15.68 -4.16 5.14
CA ILE A 71 16.33 -5.47 5.15
C ILE A 71 15.29 -6.58 4.92
N ALA A 72 14.13 -6.53 5.59
CA ALA A 72 13.06 -7.51 5.40
C ALA A 72 12.55 -7.54 3.96
N VAL A 73 12.34 -6.37 3.33
CA VAL A 73 11.94 -6.28 1.91
C VAL A 73 13.02 -6.85 1.00
N LEU A 74 14.29 -6.50 1.21
CA LEU A 74 15.39 -7.01 0.41
C LEU A 74 15.58 -8.52 0.57
N LEU A 75 15.42 -9.05 1.78
CA LEU A 75 15.46 -10.49 2.04
C LEU A 75 14.32 -11.21 1.32
N MET A 76 13.09 -10.68 1.39
CA MET A 76 11.97 -11.29 0.69
C MET A 76 12.12 -11.21 -0.83
N ALA A 77 12.63 -10.10 -1.34
CA ALA A 77 12.92 -9.92 -2.76
C ALA A 77 14.01 -10.89 -3.23
N THR A 78 15.11 -11.03 -2.49
CA THR A 78 16.17 -11.98 -2.82
C THR A 78 15.70 -13.43 -2.75
N LEU A 79 14.89 -13.79 -1.74
CA LEU A 79 14.28 -15.11 -1.63
C LEU A 79 13.38 -15.42 -2.83
N CYS A 80 12.50 -14.49 -3.22
CA CYS A 80 11.63 -14.66 -4.39
C CYS A 80 12.45 -14.84 -5.69
N LEU A 81 13.53 -14.05 -5.86
CA LEU A 81 14.42 -14.17 -7.01
C LEU A 81 15.21 -15.49 -7.01
N ALA A 82 15.65 -15.97 -5.85
CA ALA A 82 16.36 -17.24 -5.70
C ALA A 82 15.46 -18.46 -5.96
N LEU A 83 14.17 -18.37 -5.61
CA LEU A 83 13.17 -19.41 -5.86
C LEU A 83 12.68 -19.44 -7.31
N ARG A 84 12.90 -18.38 -8.09
CA ARG A 84 12.51 -18.28 -9.50
C ARG A 84 12.90 -19.50 -10.36
N PRO A 85 14.16 -19.97 -10.42
CA PRO A 85 14.54 -21.12 -11.23
C PRO A 85 13.81 -22.40 -10.83
N VAL A 86 13.46 -22.57 -9.55
CA VAL A 86 12.68 -23.70 -9.05
C VAL A 86 11.22 -23.58 -9.48
N LEU A 87 10.63 -22.39 -9.33
CA LEU A 87 9.24 -22.08 -9.75
C LEU A 87 9.06 -22.26 -11.25
N MET A 88 10.01 -21.80 -12.07
CA MET A 88 9.95 -21.95 -13.53
C MET A 88 10.12 -23.42 -13.95
N LYS A 89 11.07 -24.16 -13.36
CA LYS A 89 11.36 -25.55 -13.75
C LYS A 89 10.33 -26.55 -13.25
N ARG A 90 9.79 -26.37 -12.04
CA ARG A 90 8.88 -27.35 -11.40
C ARG A 90 7.40 -27.04 -11.60
N LEU A 91 7.04 -25.77 -11.75
CA LEU A 91 5.64 -25.33 -11.77
C LEU A 91 5.26 -24.59 -13.07
N GLY A 92 6.17 -24.52 -14.05
CA GLY A 92 5.88 -23.94 -15.36
C GLY A 92 5.52 -22.45 -15.32
N VAL A 93 5.91 -21.74 -14.26
CA VAL A 93 5.55 -20.34 -14.04
C VAL A 93 6.16 -19.47 -15.15
N SER A 94 5.29 -18.80 -15.92
CA SER A 94 5.70 -17.87 -16.98
C SER A 94 6.40 -16.62 -16.39
N GLY A 95 7.18 -15.91 -17.22
CA GLY A 95 7.80 -14.64 -16.83
C GLY A 95 6.82 -13.64 -16.20
N PRO A 96 5.69 -13.32 -16.85
CA PRO A 96 4.63 -12.48 -16.27
C PRO A 96 4.03 -13.00 -14.96
N SER A 97 3.75 -14.30 -14.85
CA SER A 97 3.23 -14.91 -13.62
C SER A 97 4.20 -14.75 -12.45
N PHE A 98 5.51 -14.92 -12.70
CA PHE A 98 6.53 -14.69 -11.68
C PHE A 98 6.54 -13.24 -11.19
N THR A 99 6.37 -12.26 -12.07
CA THR A 99 6.31 -10.85 -11.65
C THR A 99 5.08 -10.54 -10.81
N SER A 100 3.99 -11.29 -10.99
CA SER A 100 2.79 -11.17 -10.15
C SER A 100 3.02 -11.79 -8.77
N ILE A 101 3.64 -12.97 -8.69
CA ILE A 101 4.00 -13.63 -7.42
C ILE A 101 5.00 -12.78 -6.62
N PHE A 102 6.01 -12.22 -7.29
CA PHE A 102 6.99 -11.33 -6.66
C PHE A 102 6.31 -10.10 -6.05
N GLN A 103 5.40 -9.47 -6.79
CA GLN A 103 4.64 -8.32 -6.31
C GLN A 103 3.73 -8.70 -5.15
N CYS A 104 2.98 -9.81 -5.21
CA CYS A 104 2.12 -10.24 -4.11
C CYS A 104 2.92 -10.59 -2.84
N SER A 105 4.11 -11.17 -3.00
CA SER A 105 4.96 -11.59 -1.88
C SER A 105 5.67 -10.43 -1.19
N CYS A 106 6.10 -9.42 -1.95
CA CYS A 106 6.85 -8.28 -1.41
C CYS A 106 5.95 -7.09 -1.05
N ARG A 107 4.76 -7.00 -1.64
CA ARG A 107 3.85 -5.87 -1.50
C ARG A 107 2.77 -6.20 -0.47
N TRP A 108 2.94 -5.64 0.70
CA TRP A 108 2.01 -5.67 1.82
C TRP A 108 0.81 -4.73 1.59
N GLN A 109 -0.35 -5.09 2.17
CA GLN A 109 -1.58 -4.34 1.96
C GLN A 109 -1.69 -3.14 2.93
N THR A 110 -1.30 -1.99 2.40
CA THR A 110 -1.15 -0.74 3.15
C THR A 110 -2.38 -0.31 3.94
N TYR A 111 -3.59 -0.39 3.35
CA TYR A 111 -4.82 0.02 4.03
C TYR A 111 -5.10 -0.81 5.28
N VAL A 112 -4.90 -2.12 5.19
CA VAL A 112 -5.11 -3.03 6.32
C VAL A 112 -4.06 -2.76 7.39
N ALA A 113 -2.78 -2.59 7.00
CA ALA A 113 -1.71 -2.28 7.93
C ALA A 113 -1.98 -0.97 8.71
N LEU A 114 -2.41 0.10 8.04
CA LEU A 114 -2.72 1.36 8.69
C LEU A 114 -3.96 1.27 9.57
N ALA A 115 -5.00 0.60 9.11
CA ALA A 115 -6.21 0.44 9.90
C ALA A 115 -5.95 -0.40 11.17
N VAL A 116 -5.13 -1.46 11.08
CA VAL A 116 -4.72 -2.24 12.27
C VAL A 116 -3.86 -1.40 13.20
N ALA A 117 -2.85 -0.70 12.67
CA ALA A 117 -1.95 0.12 13.47
C ALA A 117 -2.70 1.26 14.17
N GLY A 118 -3.62 1.92 13.47
CA GLY A 118 -4.48 2.95 14.04
C GLY A 118 -5.46 2.44 15.08
N ASN A 119 -6.08 1.27 14.88
CA ASN A 119 -6.99 0.70 15.88
C ASN A 119 -6.25 0.23 17.14
N LEU A 120 -5.02 -0.29 17.02
CA LEU A 120 -4.27 -0.82 18.16
C LEU A 120 -3.49 0.25 18.94
N TYR A 121 -2.91 1.22 18.23
CA TYR A 121 -1.95 2.17 18.81
C TYR A 121 -2.30 3.65 18.53
N GLY A 122 -3.47 3.92 17.96
CA GLY A 122 -3.93 5.28 17.66
C GLY A 122 -2.99 6.05 16.74
N ASP A 123 -2.81 7.33 17.02
CA ASP A 123 -1.98 8.24 16.23
C ASP A 123 -0.51 7.81 16.17
N ILE A 124 0.01 7.21 17.25
CA ILE A 124 1.39 6.69 17.28
C ILE A 124 1.54 5.54 16.30
N GLY A 125 0.57 4.62 16.26
CA GLY A 125 0.53 3.52 15.30
C GLY A 125 0.47 4.00 13.85
N LEU A 126 -0.41 4.96 13.57
CA LEU A 126 -0.51 5.58 12.25
C LEU A 126 0.79 6.27 11.85
N THR A 127 1.45 6.94 12.79
CA THR A 127 2.74 7.60 12.58
C THR A 127 3.82 6.59 12.20
N LEU A 128 3.99 5.54 12.99
CA LEU A 128 4.97 4.48 12.72
C LEU A 128 4.70 3.78 11.38
N ALA A 129 3.44 3.46 11.09
CA ALA A 129 3.05 2.82 9.84
C ALA A 129 3.28 3.74 8.63
N SER A 130 2.98 5.03 8.76
CA SER A 130 3.20 6.01 7.68
C SER A 130 4.69 6.23 7.41
N VAL A 131 5.52 6.31 8.46
CA VAL A 131 6.98 6.37 8.31
C VAL A 131 7.53 5.12 7.60
N ALA A 132 7.08 3.93 8.02
CA ALA A 132 7.42 2.67 7.35
C ALA A 132 7.04 2.70 5.87
N MET A 133 5.87 3.22 5.52
CA MET A 133 5.43 3.36 4.14
C MET A 133 6.30 4.32 3.32
N VAL A 134 6.69 5.47 3.87
CA VAL A 134 7.56 6.42 3.16
C VAL A 134 8.86 5.74 2.74
N ALA A 135 9.43 4.93 3.63
CA ALA A 135 10.66 4.20 3.35
C ALA A 135 10.41 3.07 2.33
N MET A 136 9.33 2.30 2.48
CA MET A 136 9.11 1.07 1.72
C MET A 136 8.48 1.30 0.33
N ILE A 137 7.56 2.25 0.17
CA ILE A 137 6.80 2.44 -1.08
C ILE A 137 7.70 2.73 -2.29
N PRO A 138 8.67 3.66 -2.23
CA PRO A 138 9.54 3.93 -3.36
C PRO A 138 10.37 2.69 -3.75
N ILE A 139 10.94 2.01 -2.75
CA ILE A 139 11.79 0.83 -2.94
C ILE A 139 10.99 -0.30 -3.58
N LEU A 140 9.80 -0.61 -3.05
CA LEU A 140 8.93 -1.66 -3.57
C LEU A 140 8.45 -1.34 -4.99
N ASN A 141 8.12 -0.08 -5.29
CA ASN A 141 7.74 0.32 -6.64
C ASN A 141 8.91 0.19 -7.62
N VAL A 142 10.12 0.63 -7.25
CA VAL A 142 11.33 0.47 -8.08
C VAL A 142 11.60 -1.01 -8.35
N LEU A 143 11.59 -1.85 -7.31
CA LEU A 143 11.82 -3.29 -7.44
C LEU A 143 10.75 -3.95 -8.32
N SER A 144 9.48 -3.62 -8.12
CA SER A 144 8.36 -4.18 -8.91
C SER A 144 8.48 -3.81 -10.38
N VAL A 145 8.76 -2.55 -10.69
CA VAL A 145 8.97 -2.08 -12.08
C VAL A 145 10.21 -2.72 -12.68
N TRP A 146 11.29 -2.87 -11.93
CA TRP A 146 12.51 -3.54 -12.40
C TRP A 146 12.27 -5.02 -12.72
N VAL A 147 11.59 -5.75 -11.84
CA VAL A 147 11.22 -7.16 -12.05
C VAL A 147 10.28 -7.29 -13.26
N LEU A 148 9.29 -6.41 -13.39
CA LEU A 148 8.38 -6.36 -14.54
C LEU A 148 9.14 -6.10 -15.85
N ALA A 149 10.00 -5.08 -15.87
CA ALA A 149 10.82 -4.72 -17.02
C ALA A 149 11.79 -5.83 -17.44
N ARG A 150 12.28 -6.61 -16.47
CA ARG A 150 13.26 -7.68 -16.72
C ARG A 150 12.63 -9.01 -17.12
N TYR A 151 11.44 -9.32 -16.62
CA TYR A 151 10.86 -10.67 -16.71
C TYR A 151 9.47 -10.76 -17.35
N ALA A 152 8.77 -9.65 -17.58
CA ALA A 152 7.43 -9.64 -18.17
C ALA A 152 7.29 -8.71 -19.39
N ALA A 153 8.12 -7.69 -19.54
CA ALA A 153 7.99 -6.71 -20.62
C ALA A 153 8.49 -7.25 -21.98
N PRO A 154 7.71 -7.14 -23.08
CA PRO A 154 8.17 -7.45 -24.44
C PRO A 154 9.26 -6.49 -24.95
N THR A 155 9.32 -5.28 -24.39
CA THR A 155 10.25 -4.22 -24.73
C THR A 155 10.96 -3.72 -23.47
N ARG A 156 12.27 -3.42 -23.56
CA ARG A 156 13.05 -2.90 -22.43
C ARG A 156 12.47 -1.56 -21.99
N LEU A 157 11.93 -1.47 -20.77
CA LEU A 157 11.51 -0.19 -20.19
C LEU A 157 12.72 0.74 -20.07
N SER A 158 12.61 1.95 -20.61
CA SER A 158 13.67 2.96 -20.55
C SER A 158 13.77 3.53 -19.12
N TRP A 159 14.97 3.56 -18.54
CA TRP A 159 15.25 4.12 -17.21
C TRP A 159 14.61 5.50 -16.95
N PRO A 160 14.65 6.47 -17.89
CA PRO A 160 13.91 7.73 -17.78
C PRO A 160 12.42 7.59 -17.50
N ARG A 161 11.72 6.61 -18.12
CA ARG A 161 10.29 6.39 -17.89
C ARG A 161 10.02 5.82 -16.50
N ILE A 162 10.94 5.01 -15.98
CA ILE A 162 10.85 4.47 -14.62
C ILE A 162 10.96 5.62 -13.61
N LEU A 163 11.98 6.46 -13.75
CA LEU A 163 12.16 7.64 -12.89
C LEU A 163 10.98 8.60 -12.98
N LEU A 164 10.43 8.84 -14.17
CA LEU A 164 9.24 9.67 -14.34
C LEU A 164 8.01 9.08 -13.64
N THR A 165 7.79 7.77 -13.76
CA THR A 165 6.65 7.08 -13.10
C THR A 165 6.75 7.17 -11.58
N ILE A 166 7.97 7.07 -11.04
CA ILE A 166 8.24 7.26 -9.62
C ILE A 166 7.96 8.72 -9.24
N ALA A 167 8.51 9.68 -9.98
CA ALA A 167 8.34 11.10 -9.70
C ALA A 167 6.88 11.58 -9.80
N GLN A 168 6.04 10.92 -10.62
CA GLN A 168 4.61 11.22 -10.73
C GLN A 168 3.76 10.57 -9.63
N ASN A 169 4.36 9.79 -8.72
CA ASN A 169 3.60 9.13 -7.67
C ASN A 169 3.16 10.13 -6.59
N PRO A 170 1.84 10.34 -6.38
CA PRO A 170 1.34 11.33 -5.42
C PRO A 170 1.75 11.00 -3.98
N PHE A 171 1.99 9.73 -3.65
CA PHE A 171 2.41 9.33 -2.31
C PHE A 171 3.81 9.84 -1.97
N ILE A 172 4.72 9.88 -2.95
CA ILE A 172 6.07 10.39 -2.74
C ILE A 172 6.02 11.87 -2.40
N TRP A 173 5.23 12.65 -3.16
CA TRP A 173 5.04 14.07 -2.88
C TRP A 173 4.34 14.33 -1.55
N ALA A 174 3.29 13.58 -1.22
CA ALA A 174 2.61 13.69 0.07
C ALA A 174 3.57 13.46 1.24
N CYS A 175 4.43 12.44 1.11
CA CYS A 175 5.42 12.13 2.13
C CYS A 175 6.52 13.19 2.22
N ALA A 176 7.04 13.65 1.08
CA ALA A 176 8.08 14.67 1.01
C ALA A 176 7.58 16.00 1.61
N LEU A 177 6.37 16.42 1.25
CA LEU A 177 5.73 17.63 1.79
C LEU A 177 5.42 17.49 3.28
N GLY A 178 4.92 16.34 3.73
CA GLY A 178 4.64 16.09 5.14
C GLY A 178 5.90 16.11 5.98
N LEU A 179 6.98 15.50 5.50
CA LEU A 179 8.30 15.51 6.15
C LEU A 179 8.90 16.92 6.17
N ALA A 180 8.84 17.65 5.05
CA ALA A 180 9.32 19.03 4.98
C ALA A 180 8.56 19.95 5.95
N ALA A 181 7.24 19.82 6.02
CA ALA A 181 6.41 20.54 6.98
C ALA A 181 6.80 20.23 8.43
N ASN A 182 7.09 18.96 8.75
CA ASN A 182 7.55 18.55 10.07
C ASN A 182 8.91 19.16 10.43
N LEU A 183 9.89 19.10 9.51
CA LEU A 183 11.25 19.61 9.73
C LEU A 183 11.31 21.12 9.94
N ILE A 184 10.45 21.87 9.24
CA ILE A 184 10.35 23.33 9.37
C ILE A 184 9.50 23.72 10.61
N GLY A 185 8.83 22.75 11.25
CA GLY A 185 7.92 23.01 12.36
C GLY A 185 6.66 23.77 11.93
N LEU A 186 6.20 23.54 10.69
CA LEU A 186 5.04 24.22 10.12
C LEU A 186 3.79 23.88 10.93
N LYS A 187 3.25 24.89 11.61
CA LYS A 187 1.96 24.79 12.30
C LYS A 187 0.86 25.23 11.35
N LEU A 188 0.08 24.26 10.88
CA LEU A 188 -1.10 24.55 10.08
C LEU A 188 -2.19 25.21 10.96
N PRO A 189 -2.95 26.18 10.42
CA PRO A 189 -4.17 26.66 11.06
C PRO A 189 -5.13 25.50 11.36
N THR A 190 -5.86 25.59 12.48
CA THR A 190 -6.75 24.51 12.96
C THR A 190 -7.72 24.01 11.90
N TRP A 191 -8.35 24.91 11.15
CA TRP A 191 -9.32 24.56 10.10
C TRP A 191 -8.70 23.79 8.92
N ILE A 192 -7.42 24.06 8.59
CA ILE A 192 -6.70 23.31 7.55
C ILE A 192 -6.39 21.90 8.06
N ASP A 193 -5.92 21.78 9.30
CA ASP A 193 -5.61 20.47 9.87
C ASP A 193 -6.85 19.59 10.00
N GLU A 194 -7.98 20.15 10.44
CA GLU A 194 -9.26 19.43 10.52
C GLU A 194 -9.76 18.98 9.14
N PHE A 195 -9.62 19.84 8.12
CA PHE A 195 -9.94 19.49 6.75
C PHE A 195 -9.10 18.30 6.25
N ILE A 196 -7.78 18.34 6.46
CA ILE A 196 -6.87 17.26 6.05
C ILE A 196 -7.13 15.99 6.87
N ASP A 197 -7.46 16.12 8.16
CA ASP A 197 -7.83 15.00 9.03
C ASP A 197 -9.09 14.29 8.53
N ALA A 198 -10.13 15.05 8.18
CA ALA A 198 -11.37 14.50 7.66
C ALA A 198 -11.13 13.70 6.36
N LEU A 199 -10.29 14.21 5.46
CA LEU A 199 -9.87 13.49 4.25
C LEU A 199 -9.09 12.21 4.60
N GLY A 200 -8.12 12.32 5.51
CA GLY A 200 -7.25 11.20 5.88
C GLY A 200 -8.00 10.05 6.56
N ARG A 201 -8.91 10.35 7.51
CA ARG A 201 -9.75 9.33 8.15
C ARG A 201 -10.66 8.63 7.17
N SER A 202 -11.21 9.38 6.22
CA SER A 202 -12.07 8.84 5.16
C SER A 202 -11.30 7.90 4.23
N SER A 203 -9.99 8.13 4.02
CA SER A 203 -9.17 7.31 3.13
C SER A 203 -9.10 5.85 3.58
N LEU A 204 -9.04 5.59 4.89
CA LEU A 204 -8.95 4.23 5.42
C LEU A 204 -10.28 3.49 5.21
N ALA A 205 -11.40 4.11 5.56
CA ALA A 205 -12.72 3.50 5.39
C ALA A 205 -13.04 3.24 3.92
N ILE A 206 -12.90 4.27 3.07
CA ILE A 206 -13.21 4.17 1.63
C ILE A 206 -12.20 3.24 0.95
N GLY A 207 -10.91 3.29 1.30
CA GLY A 207 -9.90 2.38 0.77
C GLY A 207 -10.23 0.92 1.06
N LEU A 208 -10.69 0.58 2.27
CA LEU A 208 -11.12 -0.78 2.62
C LEU A 208 -12.39 -1.21 1.88
N LEU A 209 -13.34 -0.29 1.65
CA LEU A 209 -14.52 -0.56 0.83
C LEU A 209 -14.14 -0.88 -0.62
N VAL A 210 -13.23 -0.09 -1.22
CA VAL A 210 -12.73 -0.32 -2.58
C VAL A 210 -12.00 -1.66 -2.67
N VAL A 211 -11.17 -1.99 -1.67
CA VAL A 211 -10.50 -3.31 -1.58
C VAL A 211 -11.54 -4.43 -1.55
N GLY A 212 -12.59 -4.30 -0.74
CA GLY A 212 -13.69 -5.25 -0.68
C GLY A 212 -14.46 -5.40 -1.99
N ALA A 213 -14.74 -4.27 -2.65
CA ALA A 213 -15.38 -4.26 -3.97
C ALA A 213 -14.50 -4.97 -5.02
N GLY A 214 -13.17 -4.87 -4.93
CA GLY A 214 -12.23 -5.55 -5.81
C GLY A 214 -12.21 -7.09 -5.70
N LEU A 215 -12.80 -7.67 -4.65
CA LEU A 215 -12.73 -9.12 -4.40
C LEU A 215 -13.49 -9.95 -5.45
N GLN A 216 -12.75 -10.73 -6.24
CA GLN A 216 -13.30 -11.67 -7.21
C GLN A 216 -13.31 -13.11 -6.65
N LEU A 217 -14.40 -13.50 -5.98
CA LEU A 217 -14.54 -14.86 -5.43
C LEU A 217 -14.52 -15.97 -6.49
N LYS A 218 -14.85 -15.66 -7.75
CA LYS A 218 -14.87 -16.65 -8.84
C LYS A 218 -13.47 -17.21 -9.15
N GLY A 219 -12.41 -16.41 -9.03
CA GLY A 219 -11.03 -16.86 -9.25
C GLY A 219 -10.47 -17.70 -8.09
N VAL A 220 -10.97 -17.50 -6.87
CA VAL A 220 -10.54 -18.27 -5.68
C VAL A 220 -11.12 -19.68 -5.68
N LEU A 221 -12.29 -19.90 -6.27
CA LEU A 221 -12.98 -21.19 -6.29
C LEU A 221 -12.50 -22.14 -7.39
N ARG A 222 -11.73 -21.64 -8.37
CA ARG A 222 -11.05 -22.44 -9.40
C ARG A 222 -9.64 -21.87 -9.64
N PRO A 223 -8.72 -22.04 -8.68
CA PRO A 223 -7.37 -21.52 -8.84
C PRO A 223 -6.63 -22.37 -9.87
N ASP A 224 -6.03 -21.73 -10.86
CA ASP A 224 -5.01 -22.37 -11.70
C ASP A 224 -3.75 -22.65 -10.86
N ALA A 225 -2.92 -23.62 -11.24
CA ALA A 225 -1.69 -23.99 -10.51
C ALA A 225 -0.79 -22.79 -10.06
N PRO A 226 -0.58 -21.73 -10.86
CA PRO A 226 0.17 -20.55 -10.41
C PRO A 226 -0.60 -19.62 -9.46
N ALA A 227 -1.92 -19.75 -9.30
CA ALA A 227 -2.73 -19.01 -8.33
C ALA A 227 -2.74 -19.65 -6.93
N LEU A 228 -2.17 -20.85 -6.78
CA LEU A 228 -2.00 -21.55 -5.50
C LEU A 228 -0.68 -21.22 -4.78
N LEU A 229 0.22 -20.48 -5.42
CA LEU A 229 1.50 -20.00 -4.90
C LEU A 229 1.39 -18.56 -4.38
#